data_AF-A0A0J0YBT9-F1
#
_entry.id   AF-A0A0J0YBT9-F1
#
_cell.length_a   1.000
_cell.length_b   1.000
_cell.length_c   1.000
_cell.angle_alpha   90.00
_cell.angle_beta   90.00
_cell.angle_gamma   90.00
#
_symmetry.space_group_name_H-M   'P 1'
#
loop_
_entity.id
_entity.type
_entity.pdbx_description
1 polymer ?
#
loop_
_entity_poly.entity_id
_entity_poly.type
_entity_poly.pdbx_seq_one_letter_code
_entity_poly.pdbx_strand_id
1 'polypeptide(L)'
;VGIPVCIGFAPTKALSKVANKIAKKFQDRTHGVYVIDSDEKRIKALKWTKIEDVWGIGYRMNKKMKARNITTALDFIAPQHEAWIKKEMGVVGLRLKYELEGKSVLELEPLVDQKKSIAITRSFPKQISDFDLLRERIATFASV
;
A
#
# COMPACT_ATOMS: atom_id res chain seq x y z
N VAL A 1 -7.88 5.57 26.55
CA VAL A 1 -7.73 4.36 25.70
C VAL A 1 -6.28 3.91 25.80
N GLY A 2 -6.01 2.68 26.26
CA GLY A 2 -4.68 2.13 26.53
C GLY A 2 -4.21 1.07 25.52
N ILE A 3 -4.57 1.23 24.25
CA ILE A 3 -4.21 0.28 23.19
C ILE A 3 -2.81 0.65 22.67
N PRO A 4 -1.84 -0.29 22.65
CA PRO A 4 -0.51 0.00 22.14
C PRO A 4 -0.56 0.32 20.63
N VAL A 5 0.14 1.38 20.24
CA VAL A 5 0.23 1.85 18.84
C VAL A 5 1.66 1.80 18.35
N CYS A 6 1.84 1.68 17.03
CA CYS A 6 3.13 1.79 16.37
C CYS A 6 3.19 3.06 15.52
N ILE A 7 4.33 3.74 15.55
CA ILE A 7 4.56 5.02 14.88
C ILE A 7 5.73 4.87 13.92
N GLY A 8 5.54 5.34 12.69
CA GLY A 8 6.58 5.43 11.68
C GLY A 8 6.73 6.88 11.23
N PHE A 9 7.96 7.39 11.23
CA PHE A 9 8.26 8.76 10.83
C PHE A 9 9.26 8.78 9.68
N ALA A 10 8.97 9.55 8.62
CA ALA A 10 9.89 9.76 7.51
C ALA A 10 9.51 11.03 6.71
N PRO A 11 10.39 11.53 5.82
CA PRO A 11 10.15 12.73 5.01
C PRO A 11 8.98 12.64 4.03
N THR A 12 8.57 11.43 3.63
CA THR A 12 7.51 11.21 2.62
C THR A 12 6.42 10.28 3.16
N LYS A 13 5.22 10.31 2.57
CA LYS A 13 4.09 9.46 3.00
C LYS A 13 4.42 7.98 2.81
N ALA A 14 5.01 7.64 1.66
CA ALA A 14 5.34 6.24 1.39
C ALA A 14 6.41 5.72 2.36
N LEU A 15 7.47 6.51 2.61
CA LEU A 15 8.51 6.13 3.57
C LEU A 15 7.98 6.05 5.00
N SER A 16 7.05 6.94 5.39
CA SER A 16 6.43 6.88 6.72
C SER A 16 5.63 5.58 6.90
N LYS A 17 4.99 5.09 5.83
CA LYS A 17 4.31 3.79 5.84
C LYS A 17 5.30 2.62 5.94
N VAL A 18 6.43 2.69 5.24
CA VAL A 18 7.52 1.72 5.36
C VAL A 18 8.08 1.71 6.79
N ALA A 19 8.32 2.89 7.37
CA ALA A 19 8.81 3.04 8.73
C ALA A 19 7.84 2.42 9.75
N ASN A 20 6.54 2.67 9.61
CA ASN A 20 5.53 2.10 10.51
C ASN A 20 5.50 0.57 10.42
N LYS A 21 5.65 0.03 9.20
CA LYS A 21 5.72 -1.43 8.99
C LYS A 21 6.94 -2.04 9.68
N ILE A 22 8.10 -1.37 9.62
CA ILE A 22 9.31 -1.79 10.34
C ILE A 22 9.08 -1.74 11.86
N ALA A 23 8.50 -0.65 12.38
CA ALA A 23 8.16 -0.51 13.79
C ALA A 23 7.24 -1.63 14.28
N LYS A 24 6.22 -1.98 13.49
CA LYS A 24 5.29 -3.07 13.79
C LYS A 24 5.94 -4.46 13.70
N LYS A 25 6.87 -4.67 12.78
CA LYS A 25 7.52 -5.98 12.57
C LYS A 25 8.62 -6.26 13.58
N PHE A 26 9.32 -5.23 14.05
CA PHE A 26 10.46 -5.35 14.96
C PHE A 26 10.20 -4.59 16.25
N GLN A 27 9.04 -4.83 16.87
CA GLN A 27 8.63 -4.14 18.10
C GLN A 27 9.68 -4.29 19.22
N ASP A 28 10.28 -5.48 19.37
CA ASP A 28 11.30 -5.74 20.39
C ASP A 28 12.55 -4.85 20.26
N ARG A 29 12.85 -4.39 19.04
CA ARG A 29 14.03 -3.55 18.75
C ARG A 29 13.68 -2.07 18.67
N THR A 30 12.47 -1.76 18.19
CA THR A 30 12.02 -0.40 17.89
C THR A 30 11.18 0.20 19.00
N HIS A 31 10.74 -0.60 19.97
CA HIS A 31 9.81 -0.21 21.02
C HIS A 31 8.54 0.44 20.44
N GLY A 32 8.12 0.00 19.24
CA GLY A 32 6.95 0.51 18.53
C GLY A 32 7.17 1.79 17.72
N VAL A 33 8.39 2.37 17.68
CA VAL A 33 8.67 3.60 16.94
C VAL A 33 9.88 3.44 16.01
N TYR A 34 9.73 3.81 14.74
CA TYR A 34 10.85 3.79 13.79
C TYR A 34 10.90 5.07 12.96
N VAL A 35 12.10 5.64 12.84
CA VAL A 35 12.36 6.93 12.18
C VAL A 35 13.35 6.72 11.04
N ILE A 36 12.99 7.17 9.84
CA ILE A 36 13.85 7.26 8.66
C ILE A 36 14.16 8.74 8.44
N ASP A 37 15.33 9.20 8.85
CA ASP A 37 15.79 10.59 8.79
C ASP A 37 17.05 10.78 7.93
N SER A 38 17.69 9.68 7.52
CA SER A 38 18.90 9.68 6.71
C SER A 38 18.79 8.75 5.50
N ASP A 39 19.58 9.03 4.48
CA ASP A 39 19.65 8.21 3.27
C ASP A 39 20.14 6.79 3.56
N GLU A 40 21.06 6.62 4.50
CA GLU A 40 21.51 5.30 4.95
C GLU A 40 20.36 4.48 5.54
N LYS A 41 19.57 5.08 6.44
CA LYS A 41 18.39 4.43 7.02
C LYS A 41 17.34 4.14 5.95
N ARG A 42 17.16 5.04 4.98
CA ARG A 42 16.25 4.87 3.85
C ARG A 42 16.65 3.67 3.00
N ILE A 43 17.89 3.61 2.53
CA ILE A 43 18.40 2.49 1.71
C ILE A 43 18.28 1.17 2.47
N LYS A 44 18.64 1.15 3.76
CA LYS A 44 18.50 -0.04 4.62
C LYS A 44 17.05 -0.49 4.76
N ALA A 45 16.13 0.46 5.00
CA ALA A 45 14.70 0.19 5.09
C ALA A 45 14.14 -0.37 3.78
N LEU A 46 14.51 0.22 2.65
CA LEU A 46 14.06 -0.22 1.32
C LEU A 46 14.60 -1.60 0.95
N LYS A 47 15.84 -1.92 1.32
CA LYS A 47 16.46 -3.23 1.10
C LYS A 47 15.71 -4.35 1.83
N TRP A 48 15.19 -4.07 3.03
CA TRP A 48 14.45 -5.05 3.83
C TRP A 48 12.96 -5.10 3.53
N THR A 49 12.45 -4.09 2.83
CA THR A 49 11.05 -4.03 2.45
C THR A 49 10.84 -4.81 1.17
N LYS A 50 10.08 -5.91 1.26
CA LYS A 50 9.68 -6.66 0.07
C LYS A 50 8.79 -5.80 -0.82
N ILE A 51 8.82 -6.05 -2.12
CA ILE A 51 8.01 -5.26 -3.06
C ILE A 51 6.50 -5.40 -2.81
N GLU A 52 6.06 -6.59 -2.40
CA GLU A 52 4.66 -6.88 -2.04
C GLU A 52 4.19 -6.16 -0.76
N ASP A 53 5.14 -5.67 0.02
CA ASP A 53 4.90 -4.98 1.28
C ASP A 53 4.76 -3.46 1.10
N VAL A 54 5.09 -2.93 -0.08
CA VAL A 54 5.01 -1.52 -0.42
C VAL A 54 3.56 -1.11 -0.71
N TRP A 55 3.13 -0.02 -0.09
CA TRP A 55 1.80 0.51 -0.30
C TRP A 55 1.55 0.91 -1.76
N GLY A 56 0.42 0.47 -2.33
CA GLY A 56 0.08 0.67 -3.73
C GLY A 56 0.45 -0.50 -4.66
N ILE A 57 1.22 -1.49 -4.19
CA ILE A 57 1.59 -2.67 -4.99
C ILE A 57 0.66 -3.84 -4.64
N GLY A 58 -0.27 -4.13 -5.54
CA GLY A 58 -1.20 -5.26 -5.41
C GLY A 58 -0.66 -6.57 -5.97
N TYR A 59 -1.42 -7.65 -5.76
CA TYR A 59 -1.07 -9.02 -6.18
C TYR A 59 -0.65 -9.14 -7.66
N ARG A 60 -1.43 -8.55 -8.58
CA ARG A 60 -1.13 -8.58 -10.02
C ARG A 60 0.18 -7.87 -10.36
N MET A 61 0.44 -6.73 -9.71
CA MET A 61 1.65 -5.96 -9.93
C MET A 61 2.88 -6.67 -9.36
N ASN A 62 2.75 -7.26 -8.17
CA ASN A 62 3.78 -8.10 -7.55
C ASN A 62 4.25 -9.22 -8.52
N LYS A 63 3.31 -9.91 -9.19
CA LYS A 63 3.65 -10.95 -10.17
C LYS A 63 4.47 -10.40 -11.34
N LYS A 64 4.09 -9.24 -11.89
CA LYS A 64 4.82 -8.57 -12.97
C LYS A 64 6.23 -8.12 -12.55
N MET A 65 6.36 -7.63 -11.31
CA MET A 65 7.63 -7.21 -10.73
C MET A 65 8.59 -8.37 -10.48
N LYS A 66 8.10 -9.47 -9.91
CA LYS A 66 8.88 -10.71 -9.72
C LYS A 66 9.40 -11.26 -11.06
N ALA A 67 8.61 -11.19 -12.13
CA ALA A 67 9.05 -11.58 -13.47
C ALA A 67 10.19 -10.72 -14.04
N ARG A 68 10.43 -9.53 -13.46
CA ARG A 68 11.53 -8.62 -13.81
C ARG A 68 12.63 -8.57 -12.76
N ASN A 69 12.66 -9.55 -11.84
CA ASN A 69 13.60 -9.60 -10.71
C ASN A 69 13.53 -8.38 -9.77
N ILE A 70 12.39 -7.68 -9.73
CA ILE A 70 12.13 -6.63 -8.75
C ILE A 70 11.52 -7.29 -7.52
N THR A 71 12.32 -7.45 -6.46
CA THR A 71 11.91 -8.20 -5.25
C THR A 71 11.80 -7.33 -4.01
N THR A 72 12.56 -6.24 -3.96
CA THR A 72 12.59 -5.29 -2.86
C THR A 72 12.13 -3.90 -3.30
N ALA A 73 11.79 -3.05 -2.33
CA ALA A 73 11.50 -1.65 -2.59
C ALA A 73 12.74 -0.90 -3.11
N LEU A 74 13.94 -1.36 -2.77
CA LEU A 74 15.20 -0.84 -3.30
C LEU A 74 15.34 -1.14 -4.81
N ASP A 75 15.03 -2.37 -5.22
CA ASP A 75 15.05 -2.75 -6.64
C ASP A 75 14.05 -1.89 -7.43
N PHE A 76 12.89 -1.61 -6.85
CA PHE A 76 11.84 -0.83 -7.51
C PHE A 76 12.24 0.61 -7.81
N ILE A 77 13.04 1.25 -6.96
CA ILE A 77 13.50 2.63 -7.20
C ILE A 77 14.68 2.69 -8.19
N ALA A 78 15.23 1.55 -8.63
CA ALA A 78 16.39 1.55 -9.48
C ALA A 78 16.11 2.25 -10.84
N PRO A 79 17.03 3.07 -11.38
CA PRO A 79 16.79 3.89 -12.56
C PRO A 79 16.32 3.10 -13.79
N GLN A 80 16.84 1.90 -14.00
CA GLN A 80 16.54 1.05 -15.16
C GLN A 80 15.06 0.61 -15.25
N HIS A 81 14.31 0.67 -14.15
CA HIS A 81 12.91 0.25 -14.13
C HIS A 81 11.92 1.39 -14.37
N GLU A 82 12.37 2.65 -14.43
CA GLU A 82 11.49 3.82 -14.48
C GLU A 82 10.55 3.82 -15.70
N ALA A 83 11.10 3.62 -16.90
CA ALA A 83 10.32 3.59 -18.13
C ALA A 83 9.24 2.50 -18.09
N TRP A 84 9.56 1.36 -17.47
CA TRP A 84 8.61 0.28 -17.32
C TRP A 84 7.55 0.57 -16.26
N ILE A 85 7.94 1.12 -15.10
CA ILE A 85 7.00 1.52 -14.05
C ILE A 85 5.99 2.53 -14.61
N LYS A 86 6.45 3.51 -15.39
CA LYS A 86 5.57 4.48 -16.07
C LYS A 86 4.59 3.78 -17.00
N LYS A 87 5.04 2.76 -17.76
CA LYS A 87 4.17 2.01 -18.68
C LYS A 87 3.11 1.17 -17.95
N GLU A 88 3.45 0.54 -16.83
CA GLU A 88 2.54 -0.39 -16.14
C GLU A 88 1.66 0.26 -15.07
N MET A 89 2.16 1.30 -14.40
CA MET A 89 1.50 1.94 -13.26
C MET A 89 1.15 3.42 -13.53
N GLY A 90 1.59 3.98 -14.66
CA GLY A 90 1.36 5.38 -14.98
C GLY A 90 2.01 6.34 -13.99
N VAL A 91 1.38 7.50 -13.82
CA VAL A 91 1.84 8.57 -12.93
C VAL A 91 1.87 8.13 -11.47
N VAL A 92 0.96 7.25 -11.05
CA VAL A 92 0.90 6.77 -9.66
C VAL A 92 2.15 5.96 -9.30
N GLY A 93 2.63 5.10 -10.20
CA GLY A 93 3.87 4.36 -9.98
C GLY A 93 5.10 5.26 -9.91
N LEU A 94 5.16 6.30 -10.73
CA LEU A 94 6.24 7.28 -10.68
C LEU A 94 6.22 8.09 -9.38
N ARG A 95 5.04 8.53 -8.93
CA ARG A 95 4.89 9.20 -7.62
C ARG A 95 5.35 8.30 -6.49
N LEU A 96 4.97 7.02 -6.51
CA LEU A 96 5.43 6.04 -5.51
C LEU A 96 6.95 5.86 -5.55
N LYS A 97 7.54 5.78 -6.74
CA LYS A 97 9.00 5.72 -6.91
C LYS A 97 9.68 6.94 -6.26
N TYR A 98 9.23 8.14 -6.61
CA TYR A 98 9.80 9.38 -6.07
C TYR A 98 9.62 9.50 -4.55
N GLU A 99 8.47 9.10 -4.01
CA GLU A 99 8.26 9.06 -2.57
C GLU A 99 9.25 8.13 -1.85
N LEU A 100 9.53 6.95 -2.41
CA LEU A 100 10.52 6.01 -1.86
C LEU A 100 11.97 6.48 -2.07
N GLU A 101 12.23 7.29 -3.09
CA GLU A 101 13.49 8.02 -3.25
C GLU A 101 13.67 9.14 -2.21
N GLY A 102 12.63 9.49 -1.46
CA GLY A 102 12.65 10.58 -0.47
C GLY A 102 12.18 11.93 -1.01
N LYS A 103 11.69 11.99 -2.25
CA LYS A 103 11.08 13.18 -2.84
C LYS A 103 9.61 13.22 -2.46
N SER A 104 9.20 14.19 -1.65
CA SER A 104 7.81 14.36 -1.25
C SER A 104 6.98 14.91 -2.41
N VAL A 105 6.23 14.04 -3.09
CA VAL A 105 5.35 14.38 -4.22
C VAL A 105 3.87 14.21 -3.83
N LEU A 106 3.58 13.51 -2.73
CA LEU A 106 2.22 13.34 -2.21
C LEU A 106 1.95 14.36 -1.10
N GLU A 107 1.15 15.38 -1.39
CA GLU A 107 0.72 16.38 -0.41
C GLU A 107 -0.19 15.76 0.66
N LEU A 108 -0.05 16.19 1.92
CA LEU A 108 -0.99 15.87 2.99
C LEU A 108 -2.34 16.53 2.68
N GLU A 109 -3.38 15.73 2.49
CA GLU A 109 -4.73 16.25 2.25
C GLU A 109 -5.26 16.83 3.57
N PRO A 110 -5.50 18.14 3.68
CA PRO A 110 -5.91 18.76 4.93
C PRO A 110 -7.38 18.49 5.27
N LEU A 111 -8.18 18.10 4.27
CA LEU A 111 -9.61 17.86 4.40
C LEU A 111 -9.94 16.51 3.79
N VAL A 112 -10.65 15.68 4.56
CA VAL A 112 -11.20 14.44 4.05
C VAL A 112 -12.37 14.78 3.12
N ASP A 113 -12.26 14.40 1.86
CA ASP A 113 -13.34 14.54 0.88
C ASP A 113 -14.65 13.97 1.43
N GLN A 114 -15.76 14.67 1.22
CA GLN A 114 -17.07 14.15 1.60
C GLN A 114 -17.32 12.79 0.92
N LYS A 115 -17.91 11.86 1.67
CA LYS A 115 -18.20 10.50 1.20
C LYS A 115 -19.08 10.55 -0.07
N LYS A 116 -18.52 10.18 -1.22
CA LYS A 116 -19.19 10.24 -2.54
C LYS A 116 -20.11 9.05 -2.83
N SER A 117 -20.00 7.95 -2.07
CA SER A 117 -20.83 6.75 -2.28
C SER A 117 -21.00 5.93 -1.00
N ILE A 118 -22.15 5.25 -0.88
CA ILE A 118 -22.43 4.23 0.14
C ILE A 118 -22.75 2.94 -0.60
N ALA A 119 -22.05 1.86 -0.29
CA ALA A 119 -22.30 0.54 -0.84
C ALA A 119 -22.27 -0.52 0.26
N ILE A 120 -23.15 -1.51 0.17
CA ILE A 120 -23.14 -2.71 1.00
C ILE A 120 -22.81 -3.87 0.09
N THR A 121 -21.65 -4.51 0.30
CA THR A 121 -21.23 -5.67 -0.48
C THR A 121 -21.36 -6.93 0.37
N ARG A 122 -21.90 -8.00 -0.23
CA ARG A 122 -22.01 -9.34 0.35
C ARG A 122 -21.60 -10.36 -0.70
N SER A 123 -20.74 -11.30 -0.32
CA SER A 123 -20.37 -12.42 -1.18
C SER A 123 -21.32 -13.60 -0.92
N PHE A 124 -21.74 -14.27 -1.99
CA PHE A 124 -22.51 -15.50 -1.86
C PHE A 124 -21.58 -16.68 -1.50
N PRO A 125 -22.03 -17.64 -0.67
CA PRO A 125 -21.23 -18.80 -0.28
C PRO A 125 -20.97 -19.76 -1.45
N LYS A 126 -21.81 -19.72 -2.48
CA LYS A 126 -21.68 -20.47 -3.73
C LYS A 126 -22.25 -19.64 -4.87
N GLN A 127 -21.94 -20.04 -6.10
CA GLN A 127 -22.58 -19.47 -7.28
C GLN A 127 -24.08 -19.79 -7.26
N ILE A 128 -24.91 -18.77 -7.38
CA ILE A 128 -26.37 -18.89 -7.51
C ILE A 128 -26.70 -18.52 -8.95
N SER A 129 -27.31 -19.45 -9.68
CA SER A 129 -27.75 -19.26 -11.08
C SER A 129 -29.28 -19.26 -11.22
N ASP A 130 -29.99 -19.63 -10.15
CA ASP A 130 -31.44 -19.63 -10.10
C ASP A 130 -31.97 -18.21 -9.87
N PHE A 131 -32.94 -17.81 -10.71
CA PHE A 131 -33.48 -16.46 -10.70
C PHE A 131 -34.23 -16.12 -9.41
N ASP A 132 -35.02 -17.05 -8.88
CA ASP A 132 -35.83 -16.80 -7.69
C ASP A 132 -34.95 -16.67 -6.44
N LEU A 133 -33.94 -17.54 -6.30
CA LEU A 133 -32.93 -17.43 -5.25
C LEU A 133 -32.15 -16.11 -5.34
N LEU A 134 -31.79 -15.65 -6.55
CA LEU A 134 -31.14 -14.35 -6.71
C LEU A 134 -32.06 -13.20 -6.32
N ARG A 135 -33.31 -13.22 -6.79
CA ARG A 135 -34.33 -12.20 -6.51
C ARG A 135 -34.57 -12.06 -5.01
N GLU A 136 -34.77 -13.16 -4.30
CA GLU A 136 -34.96 -13.19 -2.85
C GLU A 136 -33.77 -12.53 -2.14
N ARG A 137 -32.55 -12.96 -2.47
CA ARG A 137 -31.34 -12.47 -1.80
C ARG A 137 -31.06 -11.00 -2.09
N ILE A 138 -31.25 -10.56 -3.33
CA ILE A 138 -31.09 -9.15 -3.71
C ILE A 138 -32.12 -8.30 -2.97
N ALA A 139 -33.39 -8.74 -2.90
CA ALA A 139 -34.42 -8.03 -2.16
C ALA A 139 -34.07 -7.89 -0.67
N THR A 140 -33.61 -8.96 -0.02
CA THR A 140 -33.15 -8.93 1.38
C THR A 140 -31.97 -7.99 1.60
N PHE A 141 -31.03 -7.93 0.64
CA PHE A 141 -29.84 -7.08 0.77
C PHE A 141 -30.12 -5.61 0.45
N ALA A 142 -31.13 -5.33 -0.35
CA ALA A 142 -31.53 -3.98 -0.74
C ALA A 142 -32.53 -3.34 0.25
N SER A 143 -33.29 -4.13 1.01
CA SER A 143 -34.33 -3.65 1.93
C SER A 143 -33.79 -3.11 3.27
N VAL A 144 -32.72 -2.31 3.23
CA VAL A 144 -32.18 -1.62 4.42
C VAL A 144 -33.11 -0.49 4.85
#